data_AF-A0A6J4TPM4-F1
#
_entry.id   AF-A0A6J4TPM4-F1
#
_cell.length_a   1.000
_cell.length_b   1.000
_cell.length_c   1.000
_cell.angle_alpha   90.00
_cell.angle_beta   90.00
_cell.angle_gamma   90.00
#
_symmetry.space_group_name_H-M   'P 1'
#
loop_
_entity.id
_entity.type
_entity.pdbx_description
1 polymer ?
#
loop_
_entity_poly.entity_id
_entity_poly.type
_entity_poly.pdbx_seq_one_letter_code
_entity_poly.pdbx_strand_id
1 'polypeptide(L)' 'MPDQKTGPIAAEITRRLTEALAPTQLQVIDDSEKHRGHAGHDERGESHFTVEIESPNFAGQTRIPRQRAV' A
#
# COMPACT_ATOMS: atom_id res chain seq x y z
N MET A 1 -11.53 14.88 1.65
CA MET A 1 -11.58 13.77 0.67
C MET A 1 -10.15 13.53 0.22
N PRO A 2 -9.48 12.40 0.53
CA PRO A 2 -8.12 12.19 0.06
C PRO A 2 -8.20 11.74 -1.41
N ASP A 3 -8.28 12.72 -2.29
CA ASP A 3 -8.00 12.54 -3.71
C ASP A 3 -6.46 12.56 -3.88
N GLN A 4 -5.81 11.44 -3.55
CA GLN A 4 -4.44 11.21 -3.96
C GLN A 4 -4.51 10.52 -5.33
N LYS A 5 -4.10 11.25 -6.37
CA LYS A 5 -3.80 10.71 -7.71
C LYS A 5 -2.95 9.46 -7.55
N THR A 6 -3.59 8.31 -7.53
CA THR A 6 -2.97 7.01 -7.39
C THR A 6 -2.96 6.38 -8.77
N GLY A 7 -1.79 5.91 -9.22
CA GLY A 7 -1.68 5.20 -10.47
C GLY A 7 -2.45 3.87 -10.45
N PRO A 8 -2.53 3.16 -11.59
CA PRO A 8 -3.28 1.92 -11.71
C PRO A 8 -2.87 0.84 -10.70
N ILE A 9 -1.60 0.77 -10.30
CA ILE A 9 -1.13 -0.22 -9.32
C ILE A 9 -1.59 0.17 -7.91
N ALA A 10 -1.43 1.44 -7.53
CA ALA A 10 -1.87 1.89 -6.22
C ALA A 10 -3.40 1.75 -6.02
N ALA A 11 -4.17 1.97 -7.10
CA ALA A 11 -5.62 1.74 -7.10
C ALA A 11 -5.96 0.25 -6.90
N GLU A 12 -5.24 -0.66 -7.55
CA GLU A 12 -5.47 -2.11 -7.40
C GLU A 12 -5.05 -2.61 -6.01
N ILE A 13 -3.94 -2.11 -5.44
CA ILE A 13 -3.55 -2.38 -4.04
C ILE A 13 -4.68 -1.95 -3.10
N THR A 14 -5.18 -0.72 -3.28
CA THR A 14 -6.26 -0.17 -2.45
C THR A 14 -7.52 -1.03 -2.52
N ARG A 15 -7.93 -1.44 -3.72
CA ARG A 15 -9.11 -2.29 -3.94
C ARG A 15 -8.96 -3.64 -3.23
N ARG A 16 -7.85 -4.34 -3.44
CA ARG A 16 -7.62 -5.67 -2.85
C ARG A 16 -7.57 -5.62 -1.32
N LEU A 17 -6.88 -4.65 -0.75
CA LEU A 17 -6.79 -4.52 0.71
C LEU A 17 -8.14 -4.12 1.32
N THR A 18 -8.93 -3.30 0.62
CA THR A 18 -10.28 -2.95 1.06
C THR A 18 -11.19 -4.18 1.08
N GLU A 19 -11.17 -4.99 0.02
CA GLU A 19 -11.97 -6.21 -0.10
C GLU A 19 -11.55 -7.29 0.91
N ALA A 20 -10.24 -7.50 1.10
CA ALA A 20 -9.72 -8.59 1.94
C ALA A 20 -9.74 -8.27 3.44
N LEU A 21 -9.52 -7.00 3.81
CA LEU A 21 -9.25 -6.63 5.20
C LEU A 21 -10.29 -5.67 5.79
N ALA A 22 -11.24 -5.16 5.02
CA ALA A 22 -12.26 -4.21 5.47
C ALA A 22 -11.69 -3.13 6.44
N PRO A 23 -10.65 -2.39 6.02
CA PRO A 23 -9.92 -1.48 6.89
C PRO A 23 -10.78 -0.30 7.33
N THR A 24 -10.57 0.16 8.56
CA THR A 24 -11.11 1.43 9.05
C THR A 24 -10.33 2.62 8.51
N GLN A 25 -9.03 2.42 8.23
CA GLN A 25 -8.16 3.40 7.59
C GLN A 25 -7.19 2.68 6.64
N LEU A 26 -7.04 3.20 5.43
CA LEU A 26 -6.09 2.69 4.43
C LEU A 26 -5.47 3.86 3.67
N GLN A 27 -4.14 3.87 3.62
CA GLN A 27 -3.35 4.78 2.81
C GLN A 27 -2.32 3.99 2.02
N VAL A 28 -2.26 4.24 0.71
CA VAL A 28 -1.27 3.65 -0.19
C VAL A 28 -0.48 4.80 -0.81
N ILE A 29 0.81 4.86 -0.50
CA ILE A 29 1.72 5.95 -0.87
C ILE A 29 2.73 5.39 -1.86
N ASP A 30 2.77 5.93 -3.08
CA ASP A 30 3.82 5.60 -4.04
C ASP A 30 5.12 6.34 -3.68
N ASP A 31 6.15 5.58 -3.32
CA ASP A 31 7.48 6.08 -2.95
C ASP A 31 8.51 5.91 -4.08
N SER A 32 8.07 5.51 -5.28
CA SER A 32 8.96 5.20 -6.42
C SER A 32 9.86 6.36 -6.82
N GLU A 33 9.41 7.61 -6.66
CA GLU A 33 10.22 8.80 -6.94
C GLU A 33 11.39 8.98 -5.97
N LYS A 34 11.28 8.49 -4.72
CA LYS A 34 12.36 8.56 -3.72
C LYS A 34 13.57 7.71 -4.10
N HIS A 35 13.44 6.85 -5.11
CA HIS A 35 14.52 6.01 -5.63
C HIS A 35 15.05 6.45 -7.00
N ARG A 36 14.68 7.64 -7.50
CA ARG A 36 15.31 8.23 -8.69
C ARG A 36 16.82 8.28 -8.51
N GLY A 37 17.57 7.51 -9.32
CA GLY A 37 19.04 7.53 -9.38
C GLY A 37 19.76 6.28 -8.87
N HIS A 38 19.06 5.24 -8.39
CA HIS A 38 19.67 3.95 -8.07
C HIS A 38 19.47 2.90 -9.18
N ALA A 39 20.40 1.94 -9.28
CA ALA A 39 20.31 0.81 -10.21
C ALA A 39 19.06 -0.03 -9.89
N GLY A 40 18.00 0.11 -10.72
CA GLY A 40 16.68 -0.51 -10.50
C GLY A 40 15.50 0.45 -10.64
N HIS A 41 15.75 1.76 -10.77
CA HIS A 41 14.70 2.73 -11.09
C HIS A 41 14.17 2.51 -12.52
N ASP A 42 12.94 2.02 -12.63
CA ASP A 42 12.16 2.03 -13.86
C ASP A 42 11.42 3.38 -13.95
N GLU A 43 11.49 4.04 -15.11
CA GLU A 43 10.92 5.38 -15.35
C GLU A 43 9.38 5.37 -15.26
N ARG A 44 8.77 4.19 -15.18
CA ARG A 44 7.32 3.97 -15.10
C ARG A 44 6.70 4.29 -13.74
N GLY A 45 7.49 4.40 -12.67
CA GLY A 45 6.96 4.57 -11.31
C GLY A 45 6.30 3.30 -10.75
N GLU A 46 5.53 3.43 -9.66
CA GLU A 46 4.72 2.34 -9.09
C GLU A 46 5.46 1.02 -8.78
N SER A 47 6.73 1.11 -8.38
CA SER A 47 7.58 -0.04 -8.00
C SER A 47 7.81 -0.16 -6.49
N HIS A 48 7.66 0.94 -5.74
CA HIS A 48 7.74 0.94 -4.28
C HIS A 48 6.55 1.68 -3.66
N PHE A 49 5.98 1.04 -2.63
CA PHE A 49 4.83 1.59 -1.91
C PHE A 49 5.02 1.47 -0.40
N THR A 50 4.62 2.52 0.31
CA THR A 50 4.30 2.44 1.74
C THR A 50 2.80 2.25 1.88
N VAL A 51 2.39 1.25 2.64
CA VAL A 51 0.98 0.99 2.97
C VAL A 51 0.78 1.18 4.46
N GLU A 52 -0.08 2.13 4.82
CA GLU A 52 -0.55 2.33 6.18
C GLU A 52 -1.98 1.81 6.28
N ILE A 53 -2.22 0.84 7.16
CA ILE A 53 -3.51 0.15 7.24
C ILE A 53 -3.90 -0.13 8.70
N GLU A 54 -5.13 0.25 9.03
CA GLU A 54 -5.82 -0.10 10.26
C GLU A 54 -7.05 -0.95 9.93
N SER A 55 -7.16 -2.12 10.55
CA SER A 55 -8.28 -3.04 10.33
C SER A 55 -8.60 -3.84 11.59
N PRO A 56 -9.89 -4.08 11.89
CA PRO A 56 -10.30 -4.99 12.96
C PRO A 56 -9.81 -6.43 12.73
N ASN A 57 -9.54 -6.82 11.48
CA ASN A 57 -9.03 -8.16 11.15
C ASN A 57 -7.63 -8.40 11.73
N PHE A 58 -6.90 -7.35 12.10
CA PHE A 58 -5.60 -7.45 12.78
C PHE A 58 -5.70 -7.61 14.30
N ALA A 59 -6.89 -7.52 14.89
CA ALA A 59 -7.09 -7.70 16.32
C ALA A 59 -6.56 -9.07 16.79
N GLY A 60 -5.80 -9.08 17.88
CA GLY A 60 -5.17 -10.31 18.41
C GLY A 60 -3.98 -10.84 17.60
N GLN A 61 -3.68 -10.30 16.42
CA GLN A 61 -2.52 -10.72 15.63
C GLN A 61 -1.25 -9.96 16.04
N THR A 62 -0.11 -10.65 16.03
CA THR A 62 1.22 -10.03 16.18
C THR A 62 1.71 -9.46 14.85
N ARG A 63 2.85 -8.74 14.86
CA ARG A 63 3.37 -8.02 13.69
C ARG A 63 3.55 -8.89 12.42
N ILE A 64 4.11 -10.09 12.56
CA ILE A 64 4.43 -10.94 11.40
C ILE A 64 3.18 -11.50 10.71
N PRO A 65 2.20 -12.10 11.43
CA PRO A 65 0.92 -12.49 10.83
C PRO A 65 0.21 -11.34 10.09
N ARG A 66 0.22 -10.13 10.66
CA ARG A 66 -0.36 -8.94 10.00
C ARG A 66 0.32 -8.67 8.66
N GLN A 67 1.66 -8.69 8.63
CA GLN A 67 2.41 -8.49 7.38
C GLN A 67 2.20 -9.59 6.35
N ARG A 68 1.85 -10.81 6.76
CA ARG A 68 1.57 -11.92 5.84
C ARG A 68 0.15 -11.90 5.28
N ALA A 69 -0.76 -11.19 5.94
CA ALA A 69 -2.15 -11.04 5.50
C ALA A 69 -2.33 -9.92 4.46
N VAL A 70 -1.30 -9.08 4.31
CA VAL A 70 -1.17 -8.02 3.30
C VAL A 70 -0.43 -8.59 2.09
#